data_AF-A0A0D7X1Z0-F1
#
_entry.id   AF-A0A0D7X1Z0-F1
#
_cell.length_a   1.000
_cell.length_b   1.000
_cell.length_c   1.000
_cell.angle_alpha   90.00
_cell.angle_beta   90.00
_cell.angle_gamma   90.00
#
_symmetry.space_group_name_H-M   'P 1'
#
loop_
_entity.id
_entity.type
_entity.pdbx_description
1 polymer ?
#
loop_
_entity_poly.entity_id
_entity_poly.type
_entity_poly.pdbx_seq_one_letter_code
_entity_poly.pdbx_strand_id
1 'polypeptide(L)'
;MISSVTAHNESSLVKSYLLLTFIQKVFERDSLILEESGMLKTPDLYVEMVNAGVDRTGILLSEIKHEFNKCHIRVLDIQQNHSGVHATYISKGNKEQFSMAMPVFRKEMYERMRAYLGLSTSMPHTAASPLPEKHHPEFPDSRLASKPLRFVERSLVTSSSAYKRKSLRPAASAASGSA
;
A
#
# COMPACT_ATOMS: atom_id res chain seq x y z
N MET A 1 -27.67 29.81 10.30
CA MET A 1 -27.53 28.38 9.92
C MET A 1 -26.26 28.06 9.11
N ILE A 2 -25.25 28.94 9.06
CA ILE A 2 -24.08 28.79 8.15
C ILE A 2 -22.89 28.08 8.84
N SER A 3 -22.89 28.00 10.17
CA SER A 3 -21.75 27.48 10.95
C SER A 3 -21.59 25.96 10.92
N SER A 4 -22.66 25.18 10.77
CA SER A 4 -22.57 23.70 10.81
C SER A 4 -22.03 23.08 9.53
N VAL A 5 -22.37 23.64 8.36
CA VAL A 5 -21.92 23.14 7.05
C VAL A 5 -20.42 23.38 6.86
N THR A 6 -19.91 24.52 7.32
CA THR A 6 -18.48 24.84 7.23
C THR A 6 -17.65 23.97 8.17
N ALA A 7 -18.10 23.75 9.40
CA ALA A 7 -17.45 22.82 10.34
C ALA A 7 -17.45 21.36 9.81
N HIS A 8 -18.51 20.93 9.12
CA HIS A 8 -18.56 19.60 8.51
C HIS A 8 -17.54 19.44 7.37
N ASN A 9 -17.33 20.50 6.59
CA ASN A 9 -16.33 20.50 5.52
C ASN A 9 -14.89 20.46 6.09
N GLU A 10 -14.61 21.27 7.11
CA GLU A 10 -13.30 21.35 7.76
C GLU A 10 -12.91 20.02 8.44
N SER A 11 -13.84 19.42 9.19
CA SER A 11 -13.61 18.09 9.78
C SER A 11 -13.40 16.99 8.74
N SER A 12 -14.06 17.08 7.57
CA SER A 12 -13.86 16.16 6.44
C SER A 12 -12.49 16.32 5.79
N LEU A 13 -11.98 17.56 5.70
CA LEU A 13 -10.62 17.86 5.26
C LEU A 13 -9.59 17.31 6.23
N VAL A 14 -9.76 17.53 7.55
CA VAL A 14 -8.89 16.97 8.60
C VAL A 14 -8.88 15.45 8.56
N LYS A 15 -10.05 14.82 8.44
CA LYS A 15 -10.18 13.38 8.27
C LYS A 15 -9.38 12.86 7.07
N SER A 16 -9.51 13.50 5.92
CA SER A 16 -8.81 13.09 4.69
C SER A 16 -7.30 13.27 4.81
N TYR A 17 -6.84 14.36 5.42
CA TYR A 17 -5.44 14.60 5.73
C TYR A 17 -4.83 13.49 6.60
N LEU A 18 -5.54 13.11 7.68
CA LEU A 18 -5.10 12.04 8.57
C LEU A 18 -4.99 10.73 7.80
N LEU A 19 -6.06 10.32 7.11
CA LEU A 19 -6.06 9.08 6.34
C LEU A 19 -4.92 9.04 5.32
N LEU A 20 -4.73 10.11 4.52
CA LEU A 20 -3.64 10.18 3.55
C LEU A 20 -2.25 10.10 4.20
N THR A 21 -2.05 10.80 5.32
CA THR A 21 -0.77 10.76 6.06
C THR A 21 -0.44 9.36 6.55
N PHE A 22 -1.43 8.63 7.08
CA PHE A 22 -1.23 7.26 7.54
C PHE A 22 -1.05 6.27 6.38
N ILE A 23 -1.82 6.43 5.30
CA ILE A 23 -1.69 5.58 4.10
C ILE A 23 -0.31 5.74 3.48
N GLN A 24 0.18 6.98 3.35
CA GLN A 24 1.50 7.25 2.79
C GLN A 24 2.59 6.51 3.58
N LYS A 25 2.57 6.60 4.92
CA LYS A 25 3.49 5.85 5.79
C LYS A 25 3.40 4.33 5.62
N VAL A 26 2.20 3.81 5.43
CA VAL A 26 1.99 2.37 5.20
C VAL A 26 2.59 1.96 3.87
N PHE A 27 2.35 2.71 2.78
CA PHE A 27 2.93 2.39 1.48
C PHE A 27 4.46 2.49 1.49
N GLU A 28 5.04 3.54 2.10
CA GLU A 28 6.49 3.66 2.26
C GLU A 28 7.09 2.45 3.01
N ARG A 29 6.46 2.06 4.12
CA ARG A 29 6.88 0.87 4.89
C ARG A 29 6.73 -0.41 4.08
N ASP A 30 5.60 -0.62 3.42
CA ASP A 30 5.30 -1.86 2.71
C ASP A 30 6.23 -2.03 1.49
N SER A 31 6.59 -0.93 0.82
CA SER A 31 7.58 -0.92 -0.25
C SER A 31 8.95 -1.43 0.24
N LEU A 32 9.44 -0.89 1.37
CA LEU A 32 10.69 -1.33 2.00
C LEU A 32 10.63 -2.80 2.42
N ILE A 33 9.54 -3.24 3.05
CA ILE A 33 9.39 -4.65 3.45
C ILE A 33 9.42 -5.58 2.23
N LEU A 34 8.76 -5.21 1.13
CA LEU A 34 8.73 -6.02 -0.09
C LEU A 34 10.12 -6.14 -0.70
N GLU A 35 10.86 -5.05 -0.76
CA GLU A 35 12.24 -4.99 -1.26
C GLU A 35 13.19 -5.84 -0.41
N GLU A 36 13.10 -5.74 0.92
CA GLU A 36 14.01 -6.40 1.87
C GLU A 36 13.64 -7.85 2.19
N SER A 37 12.41 -8.29 1.92
CA SER A 37 11.91 -9.60 2.35
C SER A 37 12.68 -10.81 1.78
N GLY A 38 13.24 -10.69 0.57
CA GLY A 38 13.85 -11.81 -0.15
C GLY A 38 12.90 -12.99 -0.46
N MET A 39 11.61 -12.87 -0.17
CA MET A 39 10.63 -13.95 -0.31
C MET A 39 10.01 -14.01 -1.71
N LEU A 40 10.06 -12.91 -2.46
CA LEU A 40 9.42 -12.77 -3.75
C LEU A 40 10.42 -13.02 -4.88
N LYS A 41 9.97 -13.73 -5.93
CA LYS A 41 10.81 -13.97 -7.13
C LYS A 41 11.05 -12.70 -7.95
N THR A 42 10.12 -11.76 -7.89
CA THR A 42 10.11 -10.52 -8.67
C THR A 42 9.65 -9.35 -7.79
N PRO A 43 10.40 -8.99 -6.72
CA PRO A 43 9.98 -7.97 -5.76
C PRO A 43 9.77 -6.60 -6.43
N ASP A 44 10.61 -6.25 -7.41
CA ASP A 44 10.57 -4.97 -8.14
C ASP A 44 9.18 -4.64 -8.71
N LEU A 45 8.48 -5.63 -9.26
CA LEU A 45 7.13 -5.44 -9.82
C LEU A 45 6.10 -5.03 -8.76
N TYR A 46 6.20 -5.62 -7.56
CA TYR A 46 5.28 -5.31 -6.45
C TYR A 46 5.65 -3.98 -5.80
N VAL A 47 6.95 -3.71 -5.67
CA VAL A 47 7.49 -2.42 -5.19
C VAL A 47 7.02 -1.29 -6.11
N GLU A 48 7.10 -1.45 -7.43
CA GLU A 48 6.61 -0.47 -8.40
C GLU A 48 5.13 -0.16 -8.21
N MET A 49 4.29 -1.18 -8.00
CA MET A 49 2.86 -1.01 -7.73
C MET A 49 2.62 -0.21 -6.44
N VAL A 50 3.35 -0.50 -5.36
CA VAL A 50 3.21 0.22 -4.08
C VAL A 50 3.72 1.66 -4.20
N ASN A 51 4.84 1.87 -4.89
CA ASN A 51 5.40 3.19 -5.14
C ASN A 51 4.44 4.08 -5.97
N ALA A 52 3.74 3.51 -6.95
CA ALA A 52 2.66 4.24 -7.64
C ALA A 52 1.55 4.70 -6.68
N GLY A 53 1.28 3.94 -5.62
CA GLY A 53 0.40 4.34 -4.52
C GLY A 53 0.96 5.48 -3.68
N VAL A 54 2.26 5.47 -3.37
CA VAL A 54 2.98 6.59 -2.70
C VAL A 54 2.83 7.88 -3.51
N ASP A 55 3.10 7.82 -4.81
CA ASP A 55 3.02 8.99 -5.69
C ASP A 55 1.61 9.60 -5.72
N ARG A 56 0.59 8.76 -5.93
CA ARG A 56 -0.83 9.19 -5.96
C ARG A 56 -1.25 9.81 -4.63
N THR A 57 -0.86 9.21 -3.52
CA THR A 57 -1.20 9.73 -2.18
C THR A 57 -0.46 11.02 -1.86
N GLY A 58 0.79 11.18 -2.33
CA GLY A 58 1.56 12.42 -2.20
C GLY A 58 0.90 13.60 -2.94
N ILE A 59 0.37 13.37 -4.14
CA ILE A 59 -0.38 14.38 -4.90
C ILE A 59 -1.64 14.80 -4.13
N LEU A 60 -2.45 13.83 -3.71
CA LEU A 60 -3.69 14.09 -2.96
C LEU A 60 -3.41 14.79 -1.62
N LEU A 61 -2.34 14.41 -0.92
CA LEU A 61 -1.97 15.05 0.33
C LEU A 61 -1.55 16.52 0.10
N SER A 62 -0.88 16.80 -1.01
CA SER A 62 -0.50 18.17 -1.39
C SER A 62 -1.72 19.04 -1.69
N GLU A 63 -2.72 18.48 -2.36
CA GLU A 63 -4.01 19.15 -2.61
C GLU A 63 -4.76 19.45 -1.31
N ILE A 64 -4.80 18.48 -0.38
CA ILE A 64 -5.44 18.69 0.93
C ILE A 64 -4.69 19.75 1.74
N LYS A 65 -3.35 19.77 1.72
CA LYS A 65 -2.55 20.83 2.36
C LYS A 65 -2.82 22.21 1.73
N HIS A 66 -3.06 22.26 0.43
CA HIS A 66 -3.47 23.50 -0.25
C HIS A 66 -4.82 24.00 0.26
N GLU A 67 -5.82 23.12 0.34
CA GLU A 67 -7.14 23.46 0.90
C GLU A 67 -7.07 23.84 2.38
N PHE A 68 -6.17 23.24 3.18
CA PHE A 68 -5.93 23.66 4.56
C PHE A 68 -5.51 25.14 4.65
N ASN A 69 -4.60 25.57 3.76
CA ASN A 69 -4.14 26.96 3.74
C ASN A 69 -5.29 27.91 3.39
N LYS A 70 -6.12 27.54 2.42
CA LYS A 70 -7.29 28.32 1.97
C LYS A 70 -8.38 28.41 3.05
N CYS A 71 -8.59 27.34 3.81
CA CYS A 71 -9.55 27.29 4.91
C CYS A 71 -8.98 27.77 6.26
N HIS A 72 -7.71 28.20 6.30
CA HIS A 72 -7.01 28.56 7.54
C HIS A 72 -7.03 27.45 8.61
N ILE A 73 -6.90 26.20 8.17
CA ILE A 73 -6.82 25.02 9.04
C ILE A 73 -5.36 24.74 9.38
N ARG A 74 -5.05 24.58 10.66
CA ARG A 74 -3.71 24.20 11.15
C ARG A 74 -3.82 23.04 12.12
N VAL A 75 -3.24 21.89 11.78
CA VAL A 75 -3.16 20.74 12.69
C VAL A 75 -2.05 21.00 13.69
N LEU A 76 -2.36 20.89 14.98
CA LEU A 76 -1.44 21.13 16.09
C LEU A 76 -0.83 19.84 16.62
N ASP A 77 -1.67 18.80 16.77
CA ASP A 77 -1.26 17.53 17.32
C ASP A 77 -2.08 16.39 16.71
N ILE A 78 -1.44 15.24 16.54
CA ILE A 78 -2.04 14.01 16.02
C ILE A 78 -1.62 12.87 16.93
N GLN A 79 -2.60 12.22 17.55
CA GLN A 79 -2.41 11.08 18.42
C GLN A 79 -3.11 9.86 17.84
N GLN A 80 -2.41 8.74 17.80
CA GLN A 80 -2.97 7.44 17.47
C GLN A 80 -2.78 6.51 18.66
N ASN A 81 -3.86 5.84 19.06
CA ASN A 81 -3.85 4.84 20.12
C ASN A 81 -4.75 3.65 19.74
N HIS A 82 -4.89 2.67 20.62
CA HIS A 82 -5.72 1.49 20.37
C HIS A 82 -7.21 1.82 20.19
N SER A 83 -7.71 2.88 20.85
CA SER A 83 -9.10 3.31 20.72
C SER A 83 -9.40 4.05 19.41
N GLY A 84 -8.44 4.80 18.88
CA GLY A 84 -8.69 5.63 17.72
C GLY A 84 -7.57 6.56 17.31
N VAL A 85 -7.93 7.45 16.41
CA VAL A 85 -7.10 8.56 15.95
C VAL A 85 -7.75 9.84 16.42
N HIS A 86 -6.96 10.70 17.07
CA HIS A 86 -7.37 12.00 17.56
C HIS A 86 -6.47 13.06 16.95
N ALA A 87 -7.05 14.18 16.54
CA ALA A 87 -6.29 15.34 16.08
C ALA A 87 -6.84 16.60 16.70
N THR A 88 -5.94 17.46 17.15
CA THR A 88 -6.26 18.82 17.57
C THR A 88 -5.86 19.75 16.45
N TYR A 89 -6.78 20.62 16.01
CA TYR A 89 -6.51 21.59 14.96
C TYR A 89 -7.11 22.95 15.29
N ILE A 90 -6.61 23.99 14.64
CA ILE A 90 -7.21 25.32 14.65
C ILE A 90 -7.92 25.50 13.32
N SER A 91 -9.18 25.93 13.37
CA SER A 91 -9.91 26.41 12.20
C SER A 91 -10.45 27.80 12.49
N LYS A 92 -10.19 28.77 11.60
CA LYS A 92 -10.68 30.16 11.71
C LYS A 92 -10.42 30.79 13.10
N GLY A 93 -9.28 30.45 13.71
CA GLY A 93 -8.89 30.94 15.04
C GLY A 93 -9.45 30.15 16.24
N ASN A 94 -10.37 29.20 16.02
CA ASN A 94 -10.91 28.35 17.07
C ASN A 94 -10.18 27.02 17.14
N LYS A 95 -9.91 26.54 18.36
CA LYS A 95 -9.34 25.22 18.60
C LYS A 95 -10.44 24.18 18.57
N GLU A 96 -10.31 23.21 17.67
CA GLU A 96 -11.24 22.10 17.45
C GLU A 96 -10.54 20.75 17.62
N GLN A 97 -11.35 19.70 17.74
CA GLN A 97 -10.89 18.33 17.89
C GLN A 97 -11.60 17.43 16.90
N PHE A 98 -10.83 16.54 16.28
CA PHE A 98 -11.32 15.44 15.48
C PHE A 98 -11.00 14.13 16.19
N SER A 99 -11.95 13.19 16.20
CA SER A 99 -11.73 11.84 16.71
C SER A 99 -12.43 10.80 15.85
N MET A 100 -11.77 9.68 15.63
CA MET A 100 -12.32 8.53 14.92
C MET A 100 -11.91 7.23 15.58
N ALA A 101 -12.89 6.34 15.79
CA ALA A 101 -12.63 5.01 16.33
C ALA A 101 -11.74 4.18 15.39
N MET A 102 -10.82 3.43 15.97
CA MET A 102 -9.80 2.67 15.23
C MET A 102 -10.38 1.68 14.20
N PRO A 103 -11.50 0.96 14.45
CA PRO A 103 -12.10 0.08 13.44
C PRO A 103 -12.59 0.83 12.20
N VAL A 104 -13.20 2.02 12.40
CA VAL A 104 -13.70 2.86 11.31
C VAL A 104 -12.53 3.43 10.52
N PHE A 105 -11.51 3.94 11.22
CA PHE A 105 -10.30 4.47 10.60
C PHE A 105 -9.60 3.43 9.73
N ARG A 106 -9.40 2.21 10.26
CA ARG A 106 -8.74 1.12 9.51
C ARG A 106 -9.55 0.67 8.29
N LYS A 107 -10.87 0.56 8.42
CA LYS A 107 -11.73 0.21 7.29
C LYS A 107 -11.59 1.22 6.15
N GLU A 108 -11.72 2.51 6.46
CA GLU A 108 -11.65 3.55 5.44
C GLU A 108 -10.23 3.70 4.87
N MET A 109 -9.21 3.54 5.70
CA MET A 109 -7.81 3.52 5.27
C MET A 109 -7.59 2.40 4.24
N TYR A 110 -8.06 1.19 4.52
CA TYR A 110 -7.93 0.04 3.63
C TYR A 110 -8.69 0.23 2.30
N GLU A 111 -9.92 0.75 2.34
CA GLU A 111 -10.69 1.06 1.13
C GLU A 111 -9.99 2.08 0.24
N ARG A 112 -9.41 3.13 0.84
CA ARG A 112 -8.62 4.13 0.12
C ARG A 112 -7.31 3.56 -0.43
N MET A 113 -6.59 2.75 0.35
CA MET A 113 -5.39 2.05 -0.13
C MET A 113 -5.69 1.23 -1.39
N ARG A 114 -6.79 0.48 -1.39
CA ARG A 114 -7.23 -0.28 -2.57
C ARG A 114 -7.45 0.64 -3.76
N ALA A 115 -8.18 1.74 -3.58
CA ALA A 115 -8.40 2.71 -4.66
C ALA A 115 -7.08 3.28 -5.20
N TYR A 116 -6.15 3.63 -4.32
CA TYR A 116 -4.86 4.20 -4.73
C TYR A 116 -3.93 3.20 -5.40
N LEU A 117 -4.13 1.90 -5.19
CA LEU A 117 -3.47 0.83 -5.94
C LEU A 117 -4.21 0.46 -7.24
N GLY A 118 -5.33 1.11 -7.56
CA GLY A 118 -6.15 0.81 -8.74
C GLY A 118 -7.04 -0.42 -8.58
N LEU A 119 -7.28 -0.87 -7.35
CA LEU A 119 -8.15 -1.99 -7.01
C LEU A 119 -9.59 -1.54 -6.76
N SER A 120 -10.55 -2.45 -6.93
CA SER A 120 -11.95 -2.19 -6.59
C SER A 120 -12.12 -1.89 -5.09
N THR A 121 -12.88 -0.85 -4.77
CA THR A 121 -13.17 -0.42 -3.38
C THR A 121 -14.24 -1.25 -2.68
N SER A 122 -14.97 -2.07 -3.45
CA SER A 122 -15.73 -3.18 -2.87
C SER A 122 -14.74 -4.07 -2.12
N MET A 123 -14.93 -4.19 -0.80
CA MET A 123 -14.32 -5.27 -0.03
C MET A 123 -14.50 -6.53 -0.87
N PRO A 124 -13.44 -7.30 -1.18
CA PRO A 124 -13.68 -8.64 -1.69
C PRO A 124 -14.58 -9.25 -0.63
N HIS A 125 -15.84 -9.51 -0.99
CA HIS A 125 -16.58 -10.55 -0.31
C HIS A 125 -15.60 -11.69 -0.33
N THR A 126 -15.02 -12.02 0.81
CA THR A 126 -14.41 -13.33 0.97
C THR A 126 -15.47 -14.24 0.42
N ALA A 127 -15.21 -14.76 -0.78
CA ALA A 127 -15.87 -15.93 -1.25
C ALA A 127 -15.56 -16.91 -0.13
N ALA A 128 -16.51 -17.06 0.79
CA ALA A 128 -16.79 -18.35 1.34
C ALA A 128 -17.08 -19.19 0.10
N SER A 129 -16.02 -19.68 -0.56
CA SER A 129 -16.10 -20.99 -1.15
C SER A 129 -16.44 -21.86 0.04
N PRO A 130 -17.67 -22.40 0.13
CA PRO A 130 -17.87 -23.51 1.04
C PRO A 130 -16.82 -24.53 0.60
N LEU A 131 -15.98 -24.94 1.55
CA LEU A 131 -15.13 -26.11 1.37
C LEU A 131 -16.00 -27.18 0.69
N PRO A 132 -15.62 -27.77 -0.46
CA PRO A 132 -16.36 -28.92 -0.95
C PRO A 132 -16.30 -29.97 0.17
N GLU A 133 -17.47 -30.32 0.69
CA GLU A 133 -17.63 -31.41 1.64
C GLU A 133 -16.85 -32.61 1.12
N LYS A 134 -16.03 -33.19 1.99
CA LYS A 134 -15.35 -34.46 1.73
C LYS A 134 -16.40 -35.47 1.26
N HIS A 135 -16.49 -35.68 -0.04
CA HIS A 135 -17.07 -36.90 -0.58
C HIS A 135 -16.20 -38.03 -0.05
N HIS A 136 -16.73 -38.72 0.95
CA HIS A 136 -16.24 -40.01 1.38
C HIS A 136 -16.51 -40.97 0.20
N PRO A 137 -15.50 -41.51 -0.50
CA PRO A 137 -15.73 -42.63 -1.38
C PRO A 137 -15.84 -43.85 -0.46
N GLU A 138 -17.02 -44.44 -0.42
CA GLU A 138 -17.21 -45.82 0.01
C GLU A 138 -16.26 -46.69 -0.83
N PHE A 139 -15.35 -47.41 -0.19
CA PHE A 139 -14.49 -48.38 -0.86
C PHE A 139 -15.32 -49.63 -1.18
N PRO A 140 -15.47 -50.05 -2.44
CA PRO A 140 -15.68 -51.45 -2.73
C PRO A 140 -14.32 -52.15 -2.85
N ASP A 141 -14.28 -53.29 -2.19
CA ASP A 141 -13.14 -54.16 -2.05
C ASP A 141 -12.64 -54.74 -3.39
N SER A 142 -11.33 -55.02 -3.41
CA SER A 142 -10.67 -56.08 -4.18
C SER A 142 -10.43 -55.98 -5.70
N ARG A 143 -9.11 -55.91 -5.99
CA ARG A 143 -8.34 -56.62 -7.03
C ARG A 143 -8.60 -56.25 -8.50
N LEU A 144 -7.60 -55.63 -9.14
CA LEU A 144 -6.91 -56.16 -10.34
C LEU A 144 -5.86 -55.17 -10.90
N ALA A 145 -4.66 -55.71 -11.15
CA ALA A 145 -3.76 -55.41 -12.26
C ALA A 145 -3.11 -54.00 -12.41
N SER A 146 -1.90 -53.88 -11.85
CA SER A 146 -0.65 -53.51 -12.55
C SER A 146 -0.67 -52.51 -13.73
N LYS A 147 0.02 -51.38 -13.54
CA LYS A 147 1.13 -50.88 -14.40
C LYS A 147 1.76 -49.60 -13.80
N PRO A 148 3.09 -49.47 -13.70
CA PRO A 148 3.72 -48.21 -13.30
C PRO A 148 3.77 -47.23 -14.48
N LEU A 149 3.31 -46.00 -14.26
CA LEU A 149 3.46 -44.89 -15.20
C LEU A 149 4.91 -44.40 -15.15
N ARG A 150 5.60 -44.53 -16.28
CA ARG A 150 6.96 -44.02 -16.48
C ARG A 150 6.93 -42.49 -16.55
N PHE A 151 7.76 -41.85 -15.74
CA PHE A 151 8.09 -40.44 -15.90
C PHE A 151 9.06 -40.31 -17.07
N VAL A 152 8.66 -39.59 -18.12
CA VAL A 152 9.55 -39.27 -19.24
C VAL A 152 10.39 -38.08 -18.83
N GLU A 153 11.68 -38.36 -18.64
CA GLU A 153 12.76 -37.39 -18.48
C GLU A 153 12.92 -36.61 -19.79
N ARG A 154 12.81 -35.27 -19.74
CA ARG A 154 13.35 -34.41 -20.80
C ARG A 154 14.51 -33.63 -20.21
N SER A 155 15.72 -34.12 -20.46
CA SER A 155 16.96 -33.40 -20.18
C SER A 155 17.21 -32.33 -21.24
N LEU A 156 17.51 -31.13 -20.75
CA LEU A 156 18.59 -30.22 -21.17
C LEU A 156 18.92 -30.10 -22.66
N VAL A 157 18.72 -28.89 -23.20
CA VAL A 157 19.68 -28.30 -24.14
C VAL A 157 20.23 -27.01 -23.54
N THR A 158 21.54 -27.05 -23.38
CA THR A 158 22.47 -26.02 -22.96
C THR A 158 22.73 -24.98 -24.04
N SER A 159 23.07 -23.76 -23.59
CA SER A 159 24.09 -22.82 -24.10
C SER A 159 23.52 -21.41 -24.24
N SER A 160 24.22 -20.31 -23.97
CA SER A 160 25.48 -20.03 -23.29
C SER A 160 25.61 -18.50 -23.24
N SER A 161 26.17 -17.98 -22.14
CA SER A 161 27.02 -16.78 -22.04
C SER A 161 26.59 -15.45 -22.71
N ALA A 162 26.40 -14.41 -21.88
CA ALA A 162 27.30 -13.25 -21.92
C ALA A 162 27.02 -12.31 -20.74
N TYR A 163 27.91 -12.36 -19.74
CA TYR A 163 28.12 -11.24 -18.84
C TYR A 163 28.69 -10.05 -19.63
N LYS A 164 28.10 -8.87 -19.50
CA LYS A 164 28.86 -7.62 -19.66
C LYS A 164 28.33 -6.52 -18.75
N ARG A 165 29.00 -6.38 -17.60
CA ARG A 165 29.12 -5.13 -16.86
C ARG A 165 29.61 -4.03 -17.80
N LYS A 166 28.96 -2.86 -17.77
CA LYS A 166 29.64 -1.57 -17.95
C LYS A 166 29.06 -0.54 -16.97
N SER A 167 29.80 -0.38 -15.88
CA SER A 167 29.85 0.86 -15.11
C SER A 167 30.67 1.87 -15.91
N LEU A 168 30.15 3.08 -16.10
CA LEU A 168 30.95 4.24 -16.49
C LEU A 168 30.89 5.25 -15.33
N ARG A 169 32.04 5.41 -14.67
CA ARG A 169 32.36 6.58 -13.84
C ARG A 169 32.60 7.80 -14.75
N PRO A 170 32.24 9.01 -14.31
CA PRO A 170 32.82 10.24 -14.81
C PRO A 170 34.23 10.44 -14.23
N ALA A 171 35.17 10.87 -15.06
CA ALA A 171 36.51 11.27 -14.67
C ALA A 171 36.50 12.68 -14.05
N ALA A 172 37.24 12.84 -12.95
CA ALA A 172 37.65 14.13 -12.44
C ALA A 172 38.74 14.73 -13.34
N SER A 173 38.66 16.04 -13.60
CA SER A 173 39.78 16.84 -14.09
C SER A 173 39.90 18.07 -13.20
N ALA A 174 40.93 18.05 -12.36
CA ALA A 174 41.49 19.24 -11.75
C ALA A 174 42.27 20.03 -12.81
N ALA A 175 42.04 21.33 -12.89
CA ALA A 175 42.98 22.28 -13.47
C ALA A 175 43.22 23.37 -12.43
N SER A 176 44.33 23.22 -11.70
CA SER A 176 45.03 24.35 -11.12
C SER A 176 45.79 25.05 -12.24
N GLY A 177 45.67 26.38 -12.31
CA GLY A 177 46.43 27.23 -13.21
C GLY A 177 46.49 28.63 -12.62
N SER A 178 47.63 28.92 -12.00
CA SER A 178 48.05 30.17 -11.36
C SER A 178 48.54 31.18 -12.40
N ALA A 179 48.13 32.45 -12.25
CA ALA A 179 48.92 33.69 -12.38
C ALA A 179 47.96 34.89 -12.40
#